data_AF-A0A537GB55-F1
#
_entry.id   AF-A0A537GB55-F1
#
_cell.length_a   1.000
_cell.length_b   1.000
_cell.length_c   1.000
_cell.angle_alpha   90.00
_cell.angle_beta   90.00
_cell.angle_gamma   90.00
#
_symmetry.space_group_name_H-M   'P 1'
#
loop_
_entity.id
_entity.type
_entity.pdbx_description
1 polymer ?
#
loop_
_entity_poly.entity_id
_entity_poly.type
_entity_poly.pdbx_seq_one_letter_code
_entity_poly.pdbx_strand_id
1 'polypeptide(L)'
;MNVAIIGGGITGLFCAHYLMRDGHEVSVIERRSTGSLTSIYNAGLLTPSLAPTPKIGLGRILSTYLGRDDPVYISPRQILG
;
A
#
# COMPACT_ATOMS: atom_id res chain seq x y z
N MET A 1 28.15 -1.76 -4.92
CA MET A 1 28.52 -0.41 -4.45
C MET A 1 28.06 -0.25 -3.00
N ASN A 2 28.58 0.74 -2.27
CA ASN A 2 28.14 1.00 -0.89
C ASN A 2 27.09 2.10 -0.91
N VAL A 3 25.87 1.79 -0.44
CA VAL A 3 24.71 2.70 -0.49
C VAL A 3 24.22 2.99 0.91
N ALA A 4 24.12 4.28 1.25
CA ALA A 4 23.45 4.74 2.46
C ALA A 4 22.02 5.17 2.15
N ILE A 5 21.06 4.66 2.91
CA ILE A 5 19.64 5.04 2.83
C ILE A 5 19.27 5.78 4.12
N ILE A 6 18.75 6.99 3.97
CA ILE A 6 18.25 7.80 5.09
C ILE A 6 16.74 7.61 5.18
N GLY A 7 16.28 7.01 6.28
CA GLY A 7 14.87 6.71 6.54
C GLY A 7 14.56 5.21 6.47
N GLY A 8 14.15 4.66 7.60
CA GLY A 8 13.78 3.25 7.79
C GLY A 8 12.29 2.97 7.62
N GLY A 9 11.55 3.83 6.91
CA GLY A 9 10.15 3.60 6.55
C GLY A 9 9.98 2.56 5.43
N ILE A 10 8.74 2.23 5.08
CA ILE A 10 8.43 1.18 4.10
C ILE A 10 9.14 1.38 2.77
N THR A 11 9.16 2.60 2.24
CA THR A 11 9.88 2.93 0.99
C THR A 11 11.39 2.69 1.12
N GLY A 12 12.03 3.17 2.18
CA GLY A 12 13.47 2.99 2.39
C GLY A 12 13.87 1.52 2.56
N LEU A 13 13.05 0.73 3.27
CA LEU A 13 13.27 -0.70 3.43
C LEU A 13 13.09 -1.47 2.11
N PHE A 14 12.10 -1.11 1.28
CA PHE A 14 11.96 -1.70 -0.05
C PHE A 14 13.15 -1.35 -0.96
N CYS A 15 13.61 -0.10 -0.95
CA CYS A 15 14.83 0.30 -1.66
C CYS A 15 16.03 -0.53 -1.19
N ALA A 16 16.23 -0.69 0.12
CA ALA A 16 17.30 -1.50 0.68
C ALA A 16 17.21 -2.95 0.20
N HIS A 17 16.03 -3.56 0.27
CA HIS A 17 15.80 -4.93 -0.17
C HIS A 17 16.19 -5.15 -1.64
N TYR A 18 15.74 -4.29 -2.55
CA TYR A 18 16.04 -4.45 -3.98
C TYR A 18 17.51 -4.16 -4.30
N LEU A 19 18.13 -3.20 -3.63
CA LEU A 19 19.57 -2.92 -3.82
C LEU A 19 20.45 -4.05 -3.28
N MET A 20 20.09 -4.65 -2.14
CA MET A 20 20.79 -5.83 -1.62
C MET A 20 20.68 -7.01 -2.58
N ARG A 21 19.50 -7.22 -3.20
CA ARG A 21 19.29 -8.26 -4.21
C ARG A 21 20.10 -8.04 -5.48
N ASP A 22 20.39 -6.80 -5.82
CA ASP A 22 21.25 -6.41 -6.95
C ASP A 22 22.76 -6.46 -6.60
N GLY A 23 23.12 -6.93 -5.39
CA GLY A 23 24.50 -7.14 -4.97
C GLY A 23 25.19 -5.91 -4.36
N HIS A 24 24.43 -4.89 -3.96
CA HIS A 24 24.98 -3.72 -3.26
C HIS A 24 25.06 -3.93 -1.75
N GLU A 25 26.07 -3.34 -1.12
CA GLU A 25 26.16 -3.25 0.33
C GLU A 25 25.35 -2.04 0.79
N VAL A 26 24.35 -2.25 1.65
CA VAL A 26 23.39 -1.21 2.02
C VAL A 26 23.41 -0.97 3.52
N SER A 27 23.53 0.30 3.90
CA SER A 27 23.36 0.78 5.28
C SER A 27 22.10 1.64 5.39
N VAL A 28 21.16 1.26 6.25
CA VAL A 28 19.94 2.04 6.53
C VAL A 28 20.13 2.82 7.82
N ILE A 29 19.96 4.14 7.76
CA ILE A 29 20.05 5.04 8.90
C ILE A 29 18.64 5.56 9.21
N GLU A 30 18.14 5.19 10.37
CA GLU A 30 16.84 5.63 10.89
C GLU A 30 17.04 6.23 12.28
N ARG A 31 16.36 7.35 12.56
CA ARG A 31 16.44 8.05 13.85
C ARG A 31 15.66 7.32 14.95
N ARG A 32 14.60 6.59 14.59
CA ARG A 32 13.74 5.82 15.50
C ARG A 32 13.86 4.31 15.22
N SER A 33 12.78 3.56 15.44
CA SER A 33 12.65 2.19 14.96
C SER A 33 12.28 2.16 13.48
N THR A 34 12.75 1.13 12.76
CA THR A 34 12.34 0.85 11.39
C THR A 34 10.83 0.59 11.32
N GLY A 35 10.21 0.99 10.21
CA GLY A 35 8.77 0.85 9.99
C GLY A 35 7.89 1.79 10.84
N SER A 36 8.47 2.68 11.65
CA SER A 36 7.70 3.58 12.51
C SER A 36 7.05 4.76 11.76
N LEU A 37 6.25 5.56 12.49
CA LEU A 37 5.52 6.75 12.00
C LEU A 37 4.54 6.42 10.86
N THR A 38 4.62 7.13 9.73
CA THR A 38 3.70 7.00 8.60
C THR A 38 3.62 5.58 8.06
N SER A 39 4.68 4.77 8.21
CA SER A 39 4.68 3.39 7.69
C SER A 39 3.81 2.43 8.50
N ILE A 40 3.75 2.58 9.84
CA ILE A 40 2.87 1.75 10.70
C ILE A 40 1.42 2.28 10.71
N TYR A 41 1.22 3.59 10.53
CA TYR A 41 -0.09 4.22 10.59
C TYR A 41 -0.77 4.43 9.22
N ASN A 42 -0.22 3.94 8.11
CA ASN A 42 -0.89 4.06 6.80
C ASN A 42 -2.10 3.12 6.63
N ALA A 43 -2.42 2.29 7.64
CA ALA A 43 -3.51 1.31 7.65
C ALA A 43 -3.48 0.26 6.51
N GLY A 44 -2.33 0.07 5.87
CA GLY A 44 -2.16 -0.80 4.70
C GLY A 44 -2.84 -0.29 3.43
N LEU A 45 -3.30 0.97 3.40
CA LEU A 45 -4.08 1.50 2.29
C LEU A 45 -3.16 1.76 1.08
N LEU A 46 -3.36 0.97 0.03
CA LEU A 46 -2.76 1.20 -1.28
C LEU A 46 -3.70 2.05 -2.13
N THR A 47 -3.62 3.37 -2.00
CA THR A 47 -4.42 4.27 -2.84
C THR A 47 -3.75 4.48 -4.19
N PRO A 48 -4.40 4.14 -5.31
CA PRO A 48 -3.86 4.44 -6.63
C PRO A 48 -4.08 5.93 -6.93
N SER A 49 -3.22 6.79 -6.38
CA SER A 49 -3.34 8.25 -6.46
C SER A 49 -3.27 8.83 -7.87
N LEU A 50 -2.84 8.04 -8.86
CA LEU A 50 -2.70 8.43 -10.27
C LEU A 50 -3.42 7.47 -11.23
N ALA A 51 -4.21 6.51 -10.73
CA ALA A 51 -4.99 5.70 -11.63
C ALA A 51 -6.08 6.55 -12.28
N PRO A 52 -6.32 6.42 -13.59
CA PRO A 52 -7.52 6.99 -14.18
C PRO A 52 -8.74 6.49 -13.40
N THR A 53 -9.73 7.36 -13.20
CA THR A 53 -10.96 6.99 -12.51
C THR A 53 -11.47 5.68 -13.10
N PRO A 54 -11.56 4.59 -12.31
CA PRO A 54 -11.98 3.32 -12.85
C PRO A 54 -13.37 3.50 -13.45
N LYS A 55 -13.52 3.20 -14.74
CA LYS A 55 -14.83 3.16 -15.39
C LYS A 55 -15.55 1.91 -14.91
N ILE A 56 -16.17 2.01 -13.74
CA ILE A 56 -16.97 0.93 -13.18
C ILE A 56 -18.33 0.97 -13.89
N GLY A 57 -18.57 -0.01 -14.76
CA GLY A 57 -19.88 -0.17 -15.41
C GLY A 57 -20.97 -0.51 -14.40
N LEU A 58 -22.22 -0.11 -14.67
CA LEU A 58 -23.38 -0.35 -13.79
C LEU A 58 -23.54 -1.83 -13.41
N GLY A 59 -23.26 -2.75 -14.35
CA GLY A 59 -23.28 -4.19 -14.08
C GLY A 59 -22.26 -4.64 -13.03
N ARG A 60 -21.08 -4.01 -12.99
CA ARG A 60 -20.07 -4.29 -11.96
C ARG A 60 -20.48 -3.74 -10.60
N ILE A 61 -21.06 -2.53 -10.57
CA ILE A 61 -21.65 -1.97 -9.35
C ILE A 61 -22.72 -2.91 -8.79
N LEU A 62 -23.65 -3.36 -9.63
CA LEU A 62 -24.69 -4.32 -9.23
C LEU A 62 -24.10 -5.64 -8.75
N SER A 63 -23.06 -6.20 -9.39
CA SER A 63 -22.43 -7.45 -8.93
C SER A 63 -21.67 -7.30 -7.61
N THR A 64 -21.06 -6.14 -7.36
CA THR A 64 -20.44 -5.81 -6.06
C THR A 64 -21.50 -5.75 -4.96
N TYR A 65 -22.63 -5.07 -5.23
CA TYR A 65 -23.78 -5.00 -4.31
C TYR A 65 -24.44 -6.36 -4.07
N LEU A 66 -24.49 -7.21 -5.10
CA LEU A 66 -25.04 -8.57 -5.04
C LEU A 66 -24.04 -9.60 -4.50
N GLY A 67 -22.85 -9.16 -4.08
CA GLY A 67 -21.94 -9.90 -3.22
C GLY A 67 -21.21 -11.05 -3.89
N ARG A 68 -20.94 -10.98 -5.20
CA ARG A 68 -20.36 -12.16 -5.88
C ARG A 68 -18.84 -12.24 -5.87
N ASP A 69 -18.05 -11.17 -6.07
CA ASP A 69 -16.58 -11.28 -6.08
C ASP A 69 -15.86 -9.90 -6.00
N ASP A 70 -15.90 -9.18 -4.87
CA ASP A 70 -15.13 -7.93 -4.75
C ASP A 70 -14.49 -7.72 -3.35
N PRO A 71 -13.31 -7.05 -3.29
CA PRO A 71 -12.53 -6.84 -2.06
C PRO A 71 -13.15 -5.84 -1.07
N VAL A 72 -14.25 -5.17 -1.45
CA VAL A 72 -15.00 -4.24 -0.60
C VAL A 72 -16.48 -4.61 -0.65
N TYR A 73 -16.95 -5.28 0.40
CA TYR A 73 -18.37 -5.60 0.61
C TYR A 73 -18.99 -4.57 1.55
N ILE A 74 -19.98 -3.81 1.06
CA ILE A 74 -20.82 -2.93 1.88
C ILE A 74 -22.21 -3.52 1.87
N SER A 75 -22.69 -3.98 3.03
CA SER A 75 -24.02 -4.56 3.11
C SER A 75 -25.10 -3.46 2.95
N PRO A 76 -26.22 -3.73 2.26
CA PRO A 76 -27.33 -2.77 2.17
C PRO A 76 -27.86 -2.32 3.53
N ARG A 77 -27.73 -3.15 4.58
CA ARG A 77 -28.12 -2.79 5.96
C ARG A 77 -27.25 -1.69 6.56
N GLN A 78 -26.00 -1.55 6.14
CA GLN A 78 -25.08 -0.50 6.63
C GLN A 78 -25.31 0.85 5.95
N ILE A 79 -26.05 0.89 4.84
CA ILE A 79 -26.39 2.13 4.12
C ILE A 79 -27.79 2.62 4.51
N LEU A 80 -28.70 1.67 4.78
CA LEU A 80 -30.12 1.93 5.07
C LEU A 80 -30.45 1.97 6.58
N GLY A 81 -29.44 1.86 7.44
CA GLY A 81 -29.53 2.05 8.90
C GLY A 81 -28.51 3.08 9.35
#